data_AF-H0TSR1-F1
#
_entry.id   AF-H0TSR1-F1
#
_cell.length_a   1.000
_cell.length_b   1.000
_cell.length_c   1.000
_cell.angle_alpha   90.00
_cell.angle_beta   90.00
_cell.angle_gamma   90.00
#
_symmetry.space_group_name_H-M   'P 1'
#
loop_
_entity.id
_entity.type
_entity.pdbx_description
1 polymer ?
#
loop_
_entity_poly.entity_id
_entity_poly.type
_entity_poly.pdbx_seq_one_letter_code
_entity_poly.pdbx_strand_id
1 'polypeptide(L)'
;MIGGARPASAEEPTREACEAAVAEARGLAATFPADDISRYFAERHLHQALVEAGNGEFDDCLEAVERATVELREHRHALKPGERLNVLQANELPPR
;
A
#
# COMPACT_ATOMS: atom_id res chain seq x y z
N MET A 1 -3.75 17.80 -24.16
CA MET A 1 -4.51 16.55 -24.35
C MET A 1 -5.12 16.20 -23.00
N ILE A 2 -6.45 16.19 -22.96
CA ILE A 2 -7.35 15.59 -21.95
C ILE A 2 -7.10 15.94 -20.48
N GLY A 3 -7.64 17.09 -20.05
CA GLY A 3 -8.08 17.27 -18.67
C GLY A 3 -9.31 16.41 -18.45
N GLY A 4 -9.15 15.32 -17.70
CA GLY A 4 -10.25 14.47 -17.27
C GLY A 4 -11.08 15.21 -16.24
N ALA A 5 -12.30 15.59 -16.61
CA ALA A 5 -13.29 16.07 -15.67
C ALA A 5 -13.58 14.96 -14.65
N ARG A 6 -13.24 15.20 -13.37
CA ARG A 6 -13.76 14.41 -12.25
C ARG A 6 -15.30 14.48 -12.33
N PRO A 7 -16.01 13.34 -12.36
CA PRO A 7 -17.46 13.38 -12.36
C PRO A 7 -17.93 14.12 -11.09
N ALA A 8 -18.76 15.15 -11.28
CA ALA A 8 -19.38 15.93 -10.24
C ALA A 8 -20.47 15.11 -9.52
N SER A 9 -20.07 14.08 -8.74
CA SER A 9 -20.85 13.38 -7.71
C SER A 9 -20.04 12.29 -6.98
N ALA A 10 -18.70 12.27 -7.07
CA ALA A 10 -17.92 11.54 -6.08
C ALA A 10 -17.85 12.43 -4.82
N GLU A 11 -18.56 12.05 -3.76
CA GLU A 11 -18.30 12.63 -2.42
C GLU A 11 -16.79 12.65 -2.17
N GLU A 12 -16.28 13.75 -1.63
CA GLU A 12 -14.86 13.82 -1.31
C GLU A 12 -14.51 12.68 -0.34
N PRO A 13 -13.41 11.95 -0.58
CA PRO A 13 -12.97 10.90 0.31
C PRO A 13 -12.89 11.39 1.75
N THR A 14 -13.48 10.64 2.67
CA THR A 14 -13.46 10.99 4.09
C THR A 14 -12.37 10.22 4.83
N ARG A 15 -12.02 10.73 6.01
CA ARG A 15 -11.15 10.04 6.96
C ARG A 15 -11.66 8.65 7.30
N GLU A 16 -12.95 8.52 7.58
CA GLU A 16 -13.57 7.24 7.95
C GLU A 16 -13.49 6.22 6.80
N ALA A 17 -13.65 6.67 5.56
CA ALA A 17 -13.51 5.82 4.39
C ALA A 17 -12.07 5.30 4.24
N CYS A 18 -11.08 6.19 4.40
CA CYS A 18 -9.66 5.82 4.41
C CYS A 18 -9.33 4.84 5.56
N GLU A 19 -9.76 5.13 6.80
CA GLU A 19 -9.49 4.27 7.96
C GLU A 19 -10.11 2.87 7.79
N ALA A 20 -11.33 2.78 7.24
CA ALA A 20 -11.98 1.52 6.94
C ALA A 20 -11.21 0.73 5.85
N ALA A 21 -10.79 1.40 4.79
CA ALA A 21 -10.03 0.78 3.70
C ALA A 21 -8.66 0.27 4.18
N VAL A 22 -7.95 1.05 5.00
CA VAL A 22 -6.69 0.62 5.63
C VAL A 22 -6.91 -0.60 6.52
N ALA A 23 -7.99 -0.63 7.32
CA ALA A 23 -8.29 -1.76 8.19
C ALA A 23 -8.59 -3.04 7.40
N GLU A 24 -9.37 -2.95 6.32
CA GLU A 24 -9.66 -4.09 5.42
C GLU A 24 -8.37 -4.63 4.78
N ALA A 25 -7.55 -3.76 4.20
CA ALA A 25 -6.32 -4.16 3.55
C ALA A 25 -5.29 -4.74 4.54
N ARG A 26 -5.24 -4.25 5.78
CA ARG A 26 -4.46 -4.89 6.87
C ARG A 26 -4.96 -6.27 7.22
N GLY A 27 -6.27 -6.46 7.26
CA GLY A 27 -6.89 -7.78 7.47
C GLY A 27 -6.47 -8.76 6.37
N LEU A 28 -6.48 -8.33 5.11
CA LEU A 28 -5.99 -9.12 3.99
C LEU A 28 -4.48 -9.40 4.10
N ALA A 29 -3.65 -8.39 4.38
CA ALA A 29 -2.20 -8.58 4.52
C ALA A 29 -1.85 -9.60 5.62
N ALA A 30 -2.64 -9.64 6.70
CA ALA A 30 -2.44 -10.59 7.79
C ALA A 30 -2.68 -12.06 7.41
N THR A 31 -3.34 -12.34 6.28
CA THR A 31 -3.50 -13.73 5.78
C THR A 31 -2.25 -14.27 5.08
N PHE A 32 -1.26 -13.42 4.83
CA PHE A 32 0.00 -13.78 4.17
C PHE A 32 1.09 -14.04 5.23
N PRO A 33 2.07 -14.93 4.95
CA PRO A 33 3.25 -15.10 5.80
C PRO A 33 3.98 -13.77 6.04
N ALA A 34 4.57 -13.59 7.22
CA ALA A 34 5.26 -12.34 7.57
C ALA A 34 6.51 -12.06 6.70
N ASP A 35 7.08 -13.10 6.10
CA ASP A 35 8.20 -13.04 5.17
C ASP A 35 7.77 -13.03 3.69
N ASP A 36 6.46 -12.98 3.42
CA ASP A 36 5.93 -12.86 2.07
C ASP A 36 6.23 -11.47 1.49
N ILE A 37 6.72 -11.44 0.25
CA ILE A 37 7.17 -10.21 -0.40
C ILE A 37 6.00 -9.29 -0.73
N SER A 38 4.88 -9.87 -1.18
CA SER A 38 3.67 -9.11 -1.47
C SER A 38 3.14 -8.46 -0.20
N ARG A 39 3.16 -9.20 0.92
CA ARG A 39 2.83 -8.63 2.23
C ARG A 39 3.77 -7.47 2.59
N TYR A 40 5.07 -7.63 2.40
CA TYR A 40 6.05 -6.59 2.71
C TYR A 40 5.79 -5.27 1.95
N PHE A 41 5.55 -5.33 0.64
CA PHE A 41 5.26 -4.13 -0.14
C PHE A 41 3.88 -3.55 0.20
N ALA A 42 2.88 -4.40 0.41
CA ALA A 42 1.56 -3.96 0.84
C ALA A 42 1.61 -3.20 2.18
N GLU A 43 2.32 -3.70 3.17
CA GLU A 43 2.47 -3.04 4.48
C GLU A 43 3.14 -1.65 4.36
N ARG A 44 4.06 -1.46 3.41
CA ARG A 44 4.65 -0.14 3.12
C ARG A 44 3.67 0.83 2.48
N HIS A 45 2.87 0.36 1.53
CA HIS A 45 1.80 1.17 0.96
C HIS A 45 0.75 1.54 2.02
N LEU A 46 0.41 0.63 2.94
CA LEU A 46 -0.48 0.91 4.06
C LEU A 46 0.11 1.88 5.07
N HIS A 47 1.44 1.87 5.26
CA HIS A 47 2.11 2.89 6.05
C HIS A 47 1.99 4.27 5.38
N GLN A 48 2.22 4.36 4.06
CA GLN A 48 2.02 5.60 3.31
C GLN A 48 0.58 6.09 3.42
N ALA A 49 -0.41 5.21 3.29
CA ALA A 49 -1.82 5.57 3.41
C ALA A 49 -2.13 6.26 4.76
N LEU A 50 -1.54 5.78 5.86
CA LEU A 50 -1.69 6.42 7.16
C LEU A 50 -0.99 7.77 7.28
N VAL A 51 0.14 7.95 6.60
CA VAL A 51 0.82 9.25 6.53
C VAL A 51 -0.07 10.26 5.83
N GLU A 52 -0.63 9.91 4.67
CA GLU A 52 -1.51 10.81 3.91
C GLU A 52 -2.80 11.13 4.64
N ALA A 53 -3.42 10.13 5.28
CA ALA A 53 -4.56 10.36 6.16
C ALA A 53 -4.23 11.34 7.30
N GLY A 54 -3.02 11.28 7.86
CA GLY A 54 -2.53 12.21 8.87
C GLY A 54 -2.32 13.64 8.34
N ASN A 55 -2.04 13.78 7.04
CA ASN A 55 -1.92 15.07 6.35
C ASN A 55 -3.27 15.63 5.88
N GLY A 56 -4.35 14.83 5.96
CA GLY A 56 -5.67 15.19 5.45
C GLY A 56 -5.89 14.87 3.96
N GLU A 57 -4.93 14.18 3.32
CA GLU A 57 -4.98 13.78 1.92
C GLU A 57 -5.64 12.39 1.82
N PHE A 58 -6.98 12.36 1.82
CA PHE A 58 -7.75 11.11 1.89
C PHE A 58 -7.87 10.39 0.55
N ASP A 59 -7.80 11.09 -0.58
CA ASP A 59 -7.71 10.49 -1.91
C ASP A 59 -6.37 9.77 -2.09
N ASP A 60 -5.26 10.40 -1.70
CA ASP A 60 -3.93 9.78 -1.73
C ASP A 60 -3.83 8.61 -0.75
N CYS A 61 -4.51 8.67 0.41
CA CYS A 61 -4.68 7.51 1.28
C CYS A 61 -5.32 6.33 0.53
N LEU A 62 -6.45 6.57 -0.13
CA LEU A 62 -7.18 5.51 -0.84
C LEU A 62 -6.36 4.96 -2.02
N GLU A 63 -5.62 5.80 -2.74
CA GLU A 63 -4.71 5.36 -3.80
C GLU A 63 -3.60 4.44 -3.23
N ALA A 64 -3.02 4.80 -2.09
CA ALA A 64 -2.03 3.96 -1.43
C ALA A 64 -2.64 2.62 -0.95
N VAL A 65 -3.88 2.61 -0.45
CA VAL A 65 -4.58 1.36 -0.10
C VAL A 65 -4.84 0.49 -1.34
N GLU A 66 -5.21 1.09 -2.48
CA GLU A 66 -5.39 0.36 -3.73
C GLU A 66 -4.08 -0.32 -4.16
N ARG A 67 -2.96 0.41 -4.13
CA ARG A 67 -1.64 -0.14 -4.43
C ARG A 67 -1.29 -1.29 -3.48
N ALA A 68 -1.58 -1.18 -2.19
CA ALA A 68 -1.38 -2.27 -1.23
C ALA A 68 -2.23 -3.50 -1.58
N THR A 69 -3.49 -3.30 -1.93
CA THR A 69 -4.42 -4.37 -2.29
C THR A 69 -3.98 -5.09 -3.55
N VAL A 70 -3.46 -4.35 -4.52
CA VAL A 70 -2.89 -4.88 -5.76
C VAL A 70 -1.68 -5.77 -5.47
N GLU A 71 -0.76 -5.36 -4.58
CA GLU A 71 0.38 -6.19 -4.19
C GLU A 71 -0.06 -7.55 -3.62
N LEU A 72 -1.10 -7.55 -2.78
CA LEU A 72 -1.66 -8.75 -2.16
C LEU A 72 -2.43 -9.62 -3.16
N ARG A 73 -3.21 -9.04 -4.07
CA ARG A 73 -4.05 -9.81 -5.01
C ARG A 73 -3.27 -10.37 -6.19
N GLU A 74 -2.35 -9.59 -6.72
CA GLU A 74 -1.67 -9.92 -7.98
C GLU A 74 -0.35 -10.66 -7.78
N HIS A 75 0.15 -10.74 -6.53
CA HIS A 75 1.44 -11.38 -6.23
C HIS A 75 2.57 -10.90 -7.14
N ARG A 76 2.68 -9.57 -7.36
CA ARG A 76 3.54 -8.97 -8.38
C ARG A 76 5.02 -9.31 -8.21
N HIS A 77 5.44 -9.65 -7.00
CA HIS A 77 6.82 -9.97 -6.67
C HIS A 77 6.96 -11.44 -6.29
N ALA A 78 7.94 -12.11 -6.89
CA ALA A 78 8.30 -13.47 -6.56
C ALA A 78 9.81 -13.59 -6.40
N LEU A 79 10.24 -14.22 -5.31
CA LEU A 79 11.63 -14.62 -5.10
C LEU A 79 11.81 -16.03 -5.65
N LYS A 80 13.01 -16.33 -6.18
CA LYS A 80 13.34 -17.71 -6.54
C LYS A 80 13.43 -18.57 -5.27
N PRO A 81 13.25 -19.90 -5.38
CA PRO A 81 13.47 -20.79 -4.25
C PRO A 81 14.83 -20.55 -3.59
N GLY A 82 14.83 -20.25 -2.29
CA GLY A 82 16.04 -19.96 -1.50
C GLY A 82 16.48 -18.49 -1.48
N GLU A 83 15.89 -17.63 -2.32
CA GLU A 83 16.11 -16.18 -2.20
C GLU A 83 15.29 -15.59 -1.05
N ARG A 84 15.81 -14.55 -0.42
CA ARG A 84 15.14 -13.77 0.62
C ARG A 84 15.19 -12.30 0.27
N LEU A 85 14.15 -11.58 0.64
CA LEU A 85 14.14 -10.13 0.53
C LEU A 85 15.16 -9.55 1.52
N ASN A 86 16.18 -8.88 1.00
CA ASN A 86 17.14 -8.18 1.84
C ASN A 86 16.67 -6.73 2.06
N VAL A 87 16.07 -6.49 3.21
CA VAL A 87 15.63 -5.15 3.61
C VAL A 87 16.77 -4.46 4.36
N LEU A 88 17.37 -3.47 3.71
CA LEU A 88 18.44 -2.67 4.33
C LEU A 88 17.90 -1.90 5.54
N GLN A 89 18.65 -1.91 6.63
CA GLN A 89 18.45 -1.01 7.76
C GLN A 89 18.82 0.43 7.39
N ALA A 90 18.33 1.40 8.16
CA ALA A 90 18.52 2.82 7.87
C ALA A 90 20.00 3.26 7.80
N ASN A 91 20.90 2.52 8.43
CA ASN A 91 22.34 2.79 8.47
C ASN A 91 23.15 1.92 7.49
N GLU A 92 22.49 1.09 6.68
CA GLU A 92 23.14 0.21 5.70
C GLU A 92 23.12 0.84 4.30
N LEU A 93 24.19 0.60 3.54
CA LEU A 93 24.28 0.97 2.13
C LEU A 93 24.09 -0.28 1.25
N PRO A 94 23.47 -0.13 0.07
CA PRO A 94 23.38 -1.24 -0.87
C PRO A 94 24.78 -1.70 -1.31
N PRO A 95 24.98 -3.00 -1.56
CA PRO A 95 26.23 -3.50 -2.12
C PRO A 95 26.49 -2.83 -3.48
N ARG A 96 27.76 -2.50 -3.74
CA ARG A 96 28.20 -1.88 -5.00
C ARG A 96 28.24 -2.89 -6.15
#